data_AF-A0A729GTM6-F1
#
_entry.id   AF-A0A729GTM6-F1
#
_cell.length_a   1.000
_cell.length_b   1.000
_cell.length_c   1.000
_cell.angle_alpha   90.00
_cell.angle_beta   90.00
_cell.angle_gamma   90.00
#
_symmetry.space_group_name_H-M   'P 1'
#
loop_
_entity.id
_entity.type
_entity.pdbx_description
1 polymer ?
#
loop_
_entity_poly.entity_id
_entity_poly.type
_entity_poly.pdbx_seq_one_letter_code
_entity_poly.pdbx_strand_id
1 'polypeptide(L)' 'MNKLTAGRPSATKSKLSVADVSEQERIKWISFDMTEANHRELKKYAAEQGVTIREVLNGLIDELLAKKKK' A
#
# COMPACT_ATOMS: atom_id res chain seq x y z
N MET A 1 34.26 -34.14 -19.19
CA MET A 1 33.53 -33.17 -20.04
C MET A 1 32.11 -33.07 -19.49
N ASN A 2 31.84 -32.12 -18.58
CA ASN A 2 30.51 -31.95 -17.98
C ASN A 2 29.71 -30.93 -18.81
N LYS A 3 28.70 -31.41 -19.54
CA LYS A 3 27.74 -30.57 -20.28
C LYS A 3 26.83 -29.89 -19.25
N LEU A 4 27.05 -28.60 -19.01
CA LEU A 4 26.12 -27.77 -18.26
C LEU A 4 24.89 -27.51 -19.13
N THR A 5 23.79 -28.22 -18.87
CA THR A 5 22.52 -28.00 -19.55
C THR A 5 21.82 -26.80 -18.93
N ALA A 6 21.84 -25.65 -19.60
CA ALA A 6 21.05 -24.48 -19.24
C ALA A 6 19.57 -24.72 -19.59
N GLY A 7 18.88 -25.55 -18.80
CA GLY A 7 17.43 -25.69 -18.88
C GLY A 7 16.73 -24.43 -18.38
N ARG A 8 15.76 -23.91 -19.14
CA ARG A 8 14.89 -22.82 -18.68
C ARG A 8 14.08 -23.30 -17.46
N PRO A 9 13.99 -22.55 -16.35
CA PRO A 9 13.25 -22.94 -15.15
C PRO A 9 11.72 -23.05 -15.34
N SER A 10 11.21 -23.00 -16.57
CA SER A 10 9.78 -23.07 -16.90
C SER A 10 9.22 -24.50 -16.90
N ALA A 11 10.07 -25.52 -16.67
CA ALA A 11 9.66 -26.93 -16.69
C ALA A 11 8.95 -27.39 -15.40
N THR A 12 9.06 -26.62 -14.31
CA THR A 12 8.45 -26.97 -13.01
C THR A 12 7.51 -25.85 -12.57
N LYS A 13 6.43 -25.64 -13.32
CA LYS A 13 5.39 -24.68 -12.96
C LYS A 13 4.53 -25.28 -11.84
N SER A 14 4.82 -24.94 -10.58
CA SER A 14 3.77 -24.91 -9.57
C SER A 14 2.68 -23.96 -10.07
N LYS A 15 1.45 -24.46 -10.19
CA LYS A 15 0.29 -23.66 -10.57
C LYS A 15 -0.01 -22.69 -9.43
N LEU A 16 0.64 -21.52 -9.43
CA LEU A 16 0.13 -20.37 -8.69
C LEU A 16 -1.23 -20.02 -9.31
N SER A 17 -2.30 -20.25 -8.55
CA SER A 17 -3.66 -19.95 -9.00
C SER A 17 -3.88 -18.44 -8.86
N VAL A 18 -4.57 -17.83 -9.81
CA VAL A 18 -5.00 -16.41 -9.72
C VAL A 18 -5.88 -16.17 -8.47
N ALA A 19 -6.50 -17.23 -7.93
CA ALA A 19 -7.22 -17.21 -6.67
C ALA A 19 -6.32 -16.89 -5.46
N ASP A 20 -5.04 -17.27 -5.48
CA ASP A 20 -4.08 -16.97 -4.39
C ASP A 20 -3.69 -15.49 -4.32
N VAL A 21 -4.08 -14.69 -5.32
CA VAL A 21 -3.74 -13.25 -5.43
C VAL A 21 -4.91 -12.34 -5.02
N SER A 22 -6.09 -12.89 -4.69
CA SER A 22 -7.36 -12.13 -4.78
C SER A 22 -8.00 -11.64 -3.48
N GLU A 23 -7.31 -11.64 -2.33
CA GLU A 23 -7.83 -11.02 -1.09
C GLU A 23 -7.07 -9.75 -0.69
N GLN A 24 -6.78 -8.89 -1.67
CA GLN A 24 -6.38 -7.52 -1.39
C GLN A 24 -7.62 -6.66 -1.30
N GLU A 25 -7.87 -6.09 -0.11
CA GLU A 25 -8.96 -5.15 0.13
C GLU A 25 -8.93 -4.06 -0.95
N ARG A 26 -10.09 -3.78 -1.57
CA ARG A 26 -10.15 -2.88 -2.73
C ARG A 26 -9.82 -1.45 -2.29
N ILE A 27 -8.59 -1.03 -2.55
CA ILE A 27 -8.15 0.36 -2.33
C ILE A 27 -8.87 1.26 -3.34
N LYS A 28 -9.67 2.20 -2.84
CA LYS A 28 -10.27 3.27 -3.65
C LYS A 28 -9.41 4.52 -3.57
N TRP A 29 -9.05 5.07 -4.72
CA TRP A 29 -8.41 6.39 -4.80
C TRP A 29 -9.47 7.48 -4.57
N ILE A 30 -9.10 8.49 -3.77
CA ILE A 30 -9.93 9.68 -3.53
C ILE A 30 -9.16 10.94 -3.92
N SER A 31 -9.87 11.92 -4.46
CA SER A 31 -9.33 13.28 -4.63
C SER A 31 -9.54 14.07 -3.34
N PHE A 32 -8.56 14.90 -2.97
CA PHE A 32 -8.59 15.65 -1.72
C PHE A 32 -8.09 17.07 -1.97
N ASP A 33 -8.93 18.06 -1.64
CA ASP A 33 -8.60 19.47 -1.78
C ASP A 33 -8.29 20.06 -0.40
N MET A 34 -7.23 20.89 -0.34
CA MET A 34 -6.87 21.67 0.84
C MET A 34 -6.11 22.92 0.43
N THR A 35 -6.03 23.88 1.35
CA THR A 35 -5.20 25.07 1.15
C THR A 35 -3.72 24.69 1.07
N GLU A 36 -2.95 25.48 0.31
CA GLU A 36 -1.51 25.26 0.17
C GLU A 36 -0.78 25.29 1.52
N ALA A 37 -1.19 26.20 2.41
CA ALA A 37 -0.67 26.32 3.77
C ALA A 37 -0.86 25.00 4.55
N ASN A 38 -2.06 24.42 4.51
CA ASN A 38 -2.35 23.17 5.20
C ASN A 38 -1.57 21.99 4.60
N HIS A 39 -1.43 21.95 3.27
CA HIS A 39 -0.65 20.92 2.59
C HIS A 39 0.82 20.97 2.99
N ARG A 40 1.39 22.16 3.12
CA ARG A 40 2.77 22.36 3.54
C ARG A 40 2.99 21.90 4.99
N GLU A 41 2.10 22.29 5.90
CA GLU A 41 2.19 21.86 7.30
C GLU A 41 1.99 20.33 7.42
N LEU A 42 1.05 19.76 6.67
CA LEU A 42 0.84 18.31 6.66
C LEU A 42 2.08 17.55 6.15
N LYS A 43 2.79 18.11 5.15
CA LYS A 43 4.06 17.55 4.69
C LYS A 43 5.15 17.58 5.75
N LYS A 44 5.28 18.71 6.47
CA LYS A 44 6.26 18.82 7.57
C LYS A 44 5.94 17.80 8.66
N TYR A 45 4.68 17.75 9.10
CA TYR A 45 4.22 16.79 10.10
C TYR A 45 4.52 15.35 9.70
N ALA A 46 4.17 14.96 8.47
CA ALA A 46 4.45 13.61 7.97
C ALA A 46 5.95 13.30 7.97
N ALA A 47 6.79 14.26 7.54
CA ALA A 47 8.24 14.11 7.52
C ALA A 47 8.84 13.99 8.94
N GLU A 48 8.36 14.77 9.90
CA GLU A 48 8.80 14.71 11.30
C GLU A 48 8.49 13.36 11.95
N GLN A 49 7.34 12.77 11.61
CA GLN A 49 6.92 11.47 12.11
C GLN A 49 7.50 10.29 11.32
N GLY A 50 8.19 10.54 10.20
CA GLY A 50 8.74 9.50 9.32
C GLY A 50 7.68 8.67 8.59
N VAL A 51 6.47 9.22 8.41
CA VAL A 51 5.34 8.56 7.74
C VAL A 51 4.92 9.32 6.49
N THR A 52 4.08 8.70 5.67
CA THR A 52 3.48 9.33 4.51
C THR A 52 2.21 10.09 4.87
N ILE A 53 1.86 11.09 4.06
CA ILE A 53 0.59 11.83 4.20
C ILE A 53 -0.62 10.87 4.16
N ARG A 54 -0.54 9.80 3.36
CA ARG A 54 -1.60 8.78 3.28
C ARG A 54 -1.81 8.07 4.61
N GLU A 55 -0.73 7.69 5.29
CA GLU A 55 -0.79 7.03 6.60
C GLU A 55 -1.37 7.97 7.67
N VAL A 56 -0.97 9.24 7.64
CA VAL A 56 -1.55 10.26 8.54
C VAL A 56 -3.07 10.38 8.32
N LEU A 57 -3.51 10.49 7.07
CA LEU A 57 -4.93 10.61 6.75
C LEU A 57 -5.71 9.35 7.08
N ASN A 58 -5.17 8.16 6.78
CA ASN A 58 -5.80 6.89 7.14
C ASN A 58 -5.93 6.74 8.65
N GLY A 59 -4.88 7.02 9.41
CA GLY A 59 -4.91 6.95 10.88
C GLY A 59 -5.95 7.90 11.48
N LEU A 60 -6.04 9.14 10.96
CA LEU A 60 -7.07 10.08 11.39
C LEU A 60 -8.49 9.57 11.11
N ILE A 61 -8.71 8.95 9.95
CA ILE A 61 -10.01 8.35 9.58
C ILE A 61 -10.33 7.17 10.50
N ASP A 62 -9.36 6.29 10.76
CA ASP A 62 -9.54 5.13 11.62
C ASP A 62 -9.91 5.54 13.05
N GLU A 63 -9.22 6.54 13.62
CA GLU A 63 -9.55 7.12 14.92
C GLU A 63 -10.96 7.71 14.96
N LEU A 64 -11.35 8.43 13.90
CA LEU A 64 -12.67 9.05 13.78
C LEU A 64 -13.78 7.99 13.69
N LEU A 65 -13.56 6.92 12.91
CA LEU A 65 -14.49 5.80 12.81
C LEU A 65 -14.56 4.97 14.09
N ALA A 66 -13.43 4.80 14.79
CA ALA A 66 -13.38 4.12 16.08
C ALA A 66 -14.18 4.89 17.15
N LYS A 67 -14.07 6.22 17.18
CA LYS A 67 -14.86 7.08 18.09
C LYS A 67 -16.36 6.98 17.82
N LYS A 68 -16.77 6.91 16.55
CA LYS A 68 -18.20 6.83 16.17
C LYS A 68 -18.88 5.51 16.57
N LYS A 69 -18.10 4.43 16.75
CA LYS A 69 -18.60 3.11 17.15
C LYS A 69 -18.79 2.95 18.66
N LYS A 70 -18.31 3.90 19.47
CA LYS A 70 -18.56 4.00 20.91
C LYS A 70 -19.79 4.85 21.17
#